data_AF-A0A7C4ELA7-F1
#
_entry.id   AF-A0A7C4ELA7-F1
#
_cell.length_a   1.000
_cell.length_b   1.000
_cell.length_c   1.000
_cell.angle_alpha   90.00
_cell.angle_beta   90.00
_cell.angle_gamma   90.00
#
_symmetry.space_group_name_H-M   'P 1'
#
loop_
_entity.id
_entity.type
_entity.pdbx_description
1 polymer ?
#
loop_
_entity_poly.entity_id
_entity_poly.type
_entity_poly.pdbx_seq_one_letter_code
_entity_poly.pdbx_strand_id
1 'polypeptide(L)'
;METEKGFFAQLFELTFKSFITVKIIKLLYVLAIIGSALIGLMLLIGGINTMKYSAGAGFLQIILSPLIALLGIIWSRVFLELTVVFFKIEENTARIAEIKEKETKTGG
;
A
#
# COMPACT_ATOMS: atom_id res chain seq x y z
N MET A 1 -23.53 -22.27 14.00
CA MET A 1 -22.06 -22.19 13.93
C MET A 1 -21.75 -20.99 13.07
N GLU A 2 -21.29 -19.88 13.67
CA GLU A 2 -20.80 -18.73 12.92
C GLU A 2 -19.50 -19.17 12.25
N THR A 3 -19.54 -19.47 10.96
CA THR A 3 -18.33 -19.73 10.17
C THR A 3 -17.54 -18.43 10.10
N GLU A 4 -16.42 -18.34 10.81
CA GLU A 4 -15.46 -17.25 10.62
C GLU A 4 -15.21 -17.08 9.11
N LYS A 5 -15.56 -15.92 8.57
CA LYS A 5 -15.26 -15.58 7.17
C LYS A 5 -13.74 -15.64 7.01
N GLY A 6 -13.26 -16.53 6.14
CA GLY A 6 -11.83 -16.66 5.85
C GLY A 6 -11.24 -15.33 5.32
N PHE A 7 -9.92 -15.16 5.48
CA PHE A 7 -9.17 -13.96 5.09
C PHE A 7 -9.49 -13.47 3.66
N PHE A 8 -9.60 -14.40 2.71
CA PHE A 8 -9.96 -14.08 1.32
C PHE A 8 -11.41 -13.61 1.17
N ALA A 9 -12.35 -14.19 1.92
CA ALA A 9 -13.74 -13.76 1.91
C ALA A 9 -13.88 -12.34 2.47
N GLN A 10 -13.08 -11.97 3.47
CA GLN A 10 -13.01 -10.60 3.99
C GLN A 10 -12.32 -9.63 3.01
N LEU A 11 -11.28 -10.07 2.29
CA LEU A 11 -10.60 -9.23 1.28
C LEU A 11 -11.52 -8.83 0.11
N PHE A 12 -12.40 -9.72 -0.31
CA PHE A 12 -13.39 -9.46 -1.37
C PHE A 12 -14.76 -9.01 -0.84
N GLU A 13 -14.86 -8.65 0.44
CA GLU A 13 -16.11 -8.14 1.01
C GLU A 13 -16.32 -6.67 0.63
N LEU A 14 -17.11 -6.43 -0.42
CA LEU A 14 -17.38 -5.12 -1.02
C LEU A 14 -18.11 -4.13 -0.09
N THR A 15 -18.48 -4.54 1.12
CA THR A 15 -19.21 -3.71 2.08
C THR A 15 -18.29 -2.76 2.86
N PHE A 16 -16.95 -2.93 2.81
CA PHE A 16 -15.93 -2.09 3.49
C PHE A 16 -16.22 -1.71 4.95
N LYS A 17 -17.08 -2.47 5.66
CA LYS A 17 -17.55 -2.15 7.02
C LYS A 17 -16.44 -2.23 8.08
N SER A 18 -15.32 -2.87 7.76
CA SER A 18 -14.16 -3.00 8.64
C SER A 18 -12.96 -2.36 7.93
N PHE A 19 -12.19 -1.56 8.68
CA PHE A 19 -10.90 -1.05 8.23
C PHE A 19 -9.87 -2.18 8.11
N ILE A 20 -10.04 -3.04 7.10
CA ILE A 20 -9.20 -4.20 6.79
C ILE A 20 -7.81 -3.77 6.33
N THR A 21 -7.66 -2.54 5.84
CA THR A 21 -6.41 -2.01 5.27
C THR A 21 -5.21 -2.21 6.20
N VAL A 22 -5.35 -1.95 7.51
CA VAL A 22 -4.27 -2.16 8.50
C VAL A 22 -3.93 -3.65 8.64
N LYS A 23 -4.92 -4.54 8.55
CA LYS A 23 -4.74 -5.99 8.66
C LYS A 23 -3.99 -6.58 7.46
N ILE A 24 -4.24 -6.06 6.25
CA ILE A 24 -3.67 -6.59 5.00
C ILE A 24 -2.46 -5.80 4.48
N ILE A 25 -1.98 -4.80 5.22
CA ILE A 25 -0.92 -3.90 4.72
C ILE A 25 0.35 -4.62 4.27
N LYS A 26 0.73 -5.70 4.97
CA LYS A 26 1.89 -6.52 4.59
C LYS A 26 1.69 -7.13 3.20
N LEU A 27 0.49 -7.66 2.93
CA LEU A 27 0.13 -8.20 1.62
C LEU A 27 0.15 -7.10 0.54
N LEU A 28 -0.44 -5.93 0.83
CA LEU A 28 -0.42 -4.79 -0.09
C LEU A 28 1.00 -4.34 -0.44
N TYR A 29 1.91 -4.33 0.54
CA TYR A 29 3.29 -3.95 0.30
C TYR A 29 4.03 -4.97 -0.58
N VAL A 30 3.83 -6.27 -0.34
CA VAL A 30 4.42 -7.32 -1.18
C VAL A 30 3.90 -7.20 -2.62
N LEU A 31 2.60 -6.99 -2.81
CA LEU A 31 2.02 -6.76 -4.13
C LEU A 31 2.59 -5.50 -4.80
N ALA A 32 2.79 -4.41 -4.05
CA ALA A 32 3.38 -3.18 -4.57
C ALA A 32 4.85 -3.37 -4.98
N ILE A 33 5.64 -4.15 -4.24
CA ILE A 33 7.01 -4.52 -4.62
C ILE A 33 7.00 -5.31 -5.92
N ILE A 34 6.17 -6.36 -6.01
CA ILE A 34 6.06 -7.19 -7.22
C ILE A 34 5.62 -6.32 -8.41
N GLY A 35 4.61 -5.47 -8.23
CA GLY A 35 4.14 -4.54 -9.26
C GLY A 35 5.23 -3.58 -9.73
N SER A 36 5.98 -2.98 -8.80
CA SER A 36 7.09 -2.08 -9.12
C SER A 36 8.21 -2.80 -9.88
N ALA A 37 8.52 -4.04 -9.50
CA ALA A 37 9.51 -4.86 -10.19
C ALA A 37 9.04 -5.22 -11.62
N LEU A 38 7.77 -5.58 -11.80
CA LEU A 38 7.18 -5.85 -13.11
C LEU A 38 7.18 -4.61 -14.01
N ILE A 39 6.85 -3.44 -13.46
CA ILE A 39 6.95 -2.16 -14.19
C ILE A 39 8.40 -1.90 -14.61
N GLY A 40 9.36 -2.08 -13.70
CA GLY A 40 10.79 -1.97 -14.01
C GLY A 40 11.23 -2.90 -15.14
N LEU A 41 10.77 -4.15 -15.13
CA LEU A 41 11.06 -5.14 -16.15
C LEU A 41 10.43 -4.77 -17.50
N MET A 42 9.18 -4.33 -17.50
CA MET A 42 8.49 -3.85 -18.71
C MET A 42 9.22 -2.63 -19.31
N LEU A 43 9.68 -1.70 -18.48
CA LEU A 43 10.46 -0.55 -18.94
C LEU A 43 11.82 -0.96 -19.52
N LEU A 44 12.46 -1.97 -18.93
CA LEU A 44 13.74 -2.51 -19.42
C LEU A 44 13.56 -3.14 -20.81
N ILE A 45 12.57 -4.04 -20.97
CA ILE A 45 12.25 -4.67 -22.25
C ILE A 45 11.81 -3.63 -23.27
N GLY A 46 11.01 -2.64 -22.84
CA GLY A 46 10.60 -1.50 -23.64
C GLY A 46 11.80 -0.71 -24.18
N GLY A 47 12.79 -0.43 -23.32
CA GLY A 47 14.01 0.29 -23.71
C GLY A 47 14.82 -0.43 -24.79
N ILE A 48 14.91 -1.76 -24.72
CA ILE A 48 15.56 -2.58 -25.76
C ILE A 48 14.82 -2.43 -27.10
N ASN A 49 13.48 -2.44 -27.08
CA ASN A 49 12.69 -2.23 -28.30
C ASN A 49 12.82 -0.80 -28.83
N THR A 50 12.90 0.20 -27.95
CA THR A 50 13.10 1.62 -28.32
C THR A 50 14.43 1.84 -29.03
N MET A 51 15.49 1.07 -28.70
CA MET A 51 16.79 1.18 -29.37
C MET A 51 16.73 0.94 -30.89
N LYS A 52 15.72 0.22 -31.38
CA LYS A 52 15.50 0.00 -32.82
C LYS A 52 15.18 1.29 -33.57
N TYR A 53 14.62 2.28 -32.88
CA TYR A 53 14.23 3.58 -33.45
C TYR A 53 15.15 4.70 -32.99
N SER A 54 15.58 4.67 -31.72
CA SER A 54 16.50 5.65 -31.14
C SER A 54 17.36 4.99 -30.06
N ALA A 55 18.64 4.78 -30.40
CA ALA A 55 19.60 4.15 -29.49
C ALA A 55 19.77 4.95 -28.19
N GLY A 56 19.86 6.28 -28.27
CA GLY A 56 20.04 7.15 -27.10
C GLY A 56 18.84 7.11 -26.13
N ALA A 57 17.62 7.19 -26.67
CA ALA A 57 16.40 7.13 -25.85
C ALA A 57 16.22 5.74 -25.21
N GLY A 58 16.46 4.67 -25.97
CA GLY A 58 16.39 3.30 -25.44
C GLY A 58 17.43 3.03 -24.36
N PHE A 59 18.67 3.52 -24.54
CA PHE A 59 19.72 3.40 -23.52
C PHE A 59 19.34 4.12 -22.22
N LEU A 60 18.87 5.36 -22.32
CA LEU A 60 18.43 6.12 -21.14
C LEU A 60 17.28 5.42 -20.42
N GLN A 61 16.31 4.87 -21.17
CA GLN A 61 15.18 4.15 -20.60
C GLN A 61 15.61 2.89 -19.82
N ILE A 62 16.59 2.13 -20.32
CA ILE A 62 17.14 0.95 -19.64
C ILE A 62 17.85 1.35 -18.33
N ILE A 63 18.62 2.44 -18.35
CA ILE A 63 19.30 2.93 -17.15
C ILE A 63 18.31 3.46 -16.11
N LEU A 64 17.23 4.12 -16.56
CA LEU A 64 16.20 4.64 -15.67
C LEU A 64 15.23 3.57 -15.16
N SER A 65 15.08 2.43 -15.83
CA SER A 65 14.12 1.40 -15.42
C SER A 65 14.36 0.85 -14.01
N PRO A 66 15.57 0.48 -13.56
CA PRO A 66 15.79 0.06 -12.18
C PRO A 66 15.58 1.20 -11.19
N LEU A 67 15.91 2.44 -11.56
CA LEU A 67 15.69 3.61 -10.71
C LEU A 67 14.20 3.87 -10.49
N ILE A 68 13.39 3.79 -11.56
CA ILE A 68 11.93 3.93 -11.49
C ILE A 68 11.32 2.82 -10.65
N ALA A 69 11.78 1.57 -10.78
CA ALA A 69 11.30 0.47 -9.96
C ALA A 69 11.60 0.68 -8.47
N LEU A 70 12.82 1.10 -8.13
CA LEU A 70 13.21 1.40 -6.75
C LEU A 70 12.42 2.58 -6.17
N LEU A 71 12.24 3.65 -6.95
CA LEU A 71 11.41 4.78 -6.55
C LEU A 71 9.95 4.36 -6.34
N GLY A 72 9.41 3.47 -7.17
CA GLY A 72 8.08 2.88 -6.99
C GLY A 72 7.95 2.12 -5.66
N ILE A 73 8.96 1.33 -5.31
CA ILE A 73 9.00 0.60 -4.03
C ILE A 73 9.04 1.57 -2.85
N ILE A 74 9.92 2.57 -2.88
CA ILE A 74 10.04 3.58 -1.82
C ILE A 74 8.73 4.38 -1.69
N TRP A 75 8.16 4.80 -2.82
CA TRP A 75 6.90 5.54 -2.82
C TRP A 75 5.75 4.73 -2.24
N SER A 76 5.64 3.45 -2.62
CA SER A 76 4.63 2.54 -2.07
C SER A 76 4.79 2.37 -0.56
N ARG A 77 6.03 2.37 -0.05
CA ARG A 77 6.30 2.30 1.38
C ARG A 77 5.74 3.51 2.12
N VAL A 78 6.06 4.70 1.64
CA VAL A 78 5.59 5.96 2.22
C VAL A 78 4.06 6.04 2.17
N PHE A 79 3.46 5.68 1.02
CA PHE A 79 2.00 5.70 0.86
C PHE A 79 1.28 4.76 1.83
N LEU A 80 1.80 3.55 2.02
CA LEU A 80 1.26 2.59 2.97
C LEU A 80 1.45 3.05 4.42
N GLU A 81 2.59 3.66 4.75
CA GLU A 81 2.81 4.25 6.09
C GLU A 81 1.81 5.38 6.37
N LEU A 82 1.60 6.29 5.42
CA LEU A 82 0.59 7.34 5.54
C LEU A 82 -0.82 6.76 5.73
N THR A 83 -1.14 5.69 5.00
CA THR A 83 -2.42 4.98 5.13
C THR A 83 -2.60 4.43 6.55
N VAL A 84 -1.58 3.81 7.15
CA VAL A 84 -1.62 3.35 8.55
C VAL A 84 -1.80 4.51 9.52
N VAL A 85 -1.06 5.60 9.31
CA VAL A 85 -1.13 6.78 10.18
C VAL A 85 -2.57 7.32 10.23
N PHE A 86 -3.27 7.39 9.11
CA PHE A 86 -4.68 7.80 9.11
C PHE A 86 -5.58 6.88 9.93
N PHE A 87 -5.43 5.55 9.82
CA PHE A 87 -6.19 4.62 10.66
C PHE A 87 -5.81 4.72 12.14
N LYS A 88 -4.54 4.95 12.44
CA LYS A 88 -4.06 5.13 13.81
C LYS A 88 -4.65 6.39 14.46
N ILE A 89 -4.85 7.45 13.67
CA ILE A 89 -5.49 8.67 14.14
C ILE A 89 -6.94 8.40 14.52
N GLU A 90 -7.70 7.68 13.69
CA GLU A 90 -9.09 7.31 13.97
C GLU A 90 -9.19 6.47 15.27
N GLU A 91 -8.33 5.47 15.43
CA GLU A 91 -8.26 4.65 16.64
C GLU A 91 -7.94 5.48 17.90
N ASN A 92 -6.98 6.40 17.79
CA ASN A 92 -6.58 7.26 18.91
C ASN A 92 -7.68 8.26 19.28
N THR A 93 -8.37 8.83 18.30
CA THR A 93 -9.50 9.74 18.54
C THR A 93 -10.64 9.02 19.25
N ALA A 94 -10.99 7.79 18.82
CA ALA A 94 -11.99 6.97 19.50
C ALA A 94 -11.60 6.69 20.97
N ARG A 95 -10.33 6.36 21.22
CA ARG A 95 -9.82 6.11 22.58
C ARG A 95 -9.91 7.35 23.49
N ILE A 96 -9.59 8.55 22.97
CA ILE A 96 -9.68 9.80 23.75
C ILE A 96 -11.14 10.08 24.16
N ALA A 97 -12.10 9.82 23.27
CA ALA A 97 -13.52 10.00 23.59
C ALA A 97 -13.97 9.06 24.73
N GLU A 98 -13.54 7.80 24.70
CA GLU A 98 -13.87 6.81 25.74
C GLU A 98 -13.25 7.17 27.11
N ILE A 99 -12.01 7.65 27.13
CA ILE A 99 -11.33 8.08 28.37
C ILE A 99 -12.07 9.25 29.01
N LYS A 100 -12.46 10.27 28.23
CA LYS A 100 -13.22 11.42 28.74
C LYS A 100 -14.55 11.00 29.35
N GLU A 101 -15.26 10.05 28.74
CA GLU A 101 -16.53 9.55 29.27
C GLU A 101 -16.34 8.87 30.64
N LYS A 102 -15.26 8.10 30.81
CA LYS A 102 -14.94 7.46 32.09
C LYS A 102 -14.58 8.48 33.17
N GLU A 103 -13.75 9.48 32.86
CA GLU A 103 -13.41 10.55 33.81
C GLU A 103 -14.66 11.31 34.29
N THR A 104 -15.61 11.57 33.40
CA THR A 104 -16.88 12.25 33.73
C THR A 104 -17.77 11.40 34.66
N LYS A 105 -17.69 10.06 34.58
CA LYS A 105 -18.49 9.13 35.39
C LYS A 105 -17.88 8.82 36.77
N THR A 106 -16.58 8.99 36.95
CA THR A 106 -15.89 8.80 38.25
C THR A 106 -15.67 10.09 39.03
N GLY A 107 -15.80 11.26 38.39
CA GLY A 107 -15.57 12.57 39.00
C GLY A 107 -16.82 13.34 39.42
N GLY A 108 -18.02 12.75 39.33
CA GLY A 108 -19.29 13.32 39.80
C GLY A 108 -20.02 12.32 40.69
#